data_AF-A0A2E3H9K8-F1
#
_entry.id   AF-A0A2E3H9K8-F1
#
_cell.length_a   1.000
_cell.length_b   1.000
_cell.length_c   1.000
_cell.angle_alpha   90.00
_cell.angle_beta   90.00
_cell.angle_gamma   90.00
#
_symmetry.space_group_name_H-M   'P 1'
#
loop_
_entity.id
_entity.type
_entity.pdbx_description
1 polymer ?
#
loop_
_entity_poly.entity_id
_entity_poly.type
_entity_poly.pdbx_seq_one_letter_code
_entity_poly.pdbx_strand_id
1 'polypeptide(L)'
;VVEVFEGSSKLGSLGKGEEESYPGADLVVRNSRGAEATIKVQGREWMSAGNRLAELANGLDPRHWKRFAGDLKTLETLYTTARTKGKESEFADELDDWREELTSRASALGEKEGKIESEVSYYKQNYFVRGLVWFILAFIVAATSWLAPASGWGKWTYRITWVLGVLGAFYLVWGIVHRCILMERPPVGNLYDTIPFIAGGGVLVLFLLEAATRRRIALGAAIAVGLLGLFLARAFEGVDAQDHMDPLRAVLRSNFWLSTHVIIITLGYSGGLIAAAMSHVYLYARAFGLDRTDRSLCRFLTRSVYGLVCFTLFFSLVGTVLGGIWANDSWGRF
;
A
#
# COMPACT_ATOMS: atom_id res chain seq x y z
N VAL A 1 -1.63 52.48 -6.70
CA VAL A 1 -0.49 51.99 -5.90
C VAL A 1 -1.06 51.03 -4.89
N VAL A 2 -0.68 49.76 -4.97
CA VAL A 2 -1.11 48.70 -4.04
C VAL A 2 0.05 48.49 -3.10
N GLU A 3 -0.15 48.70 -1.80
CA GLU A 3 0.91 48.50 -0.79
C GLU A 3 0.61 47.21 -0.01
N VAL A 4 1.60 46.33 0.09
CA VAL A 4 1.56 45.10 0.89
C VAL A 4 2.00 45.46 2.30
N PHE A 5 1.15 45.21 3.30
CA PHE A 5 1.38 45.73 4.66
C PHE A 5 1.89 44.66 5.62
N GLU A 6 1.27 43.47 5.70
CA GLU A 6 1.66 42.42 6.67
C GLU A 6 0.95 41.09 6.34
N GLY A 7 1.62 39.96 6.61
CA GLY A 7 1.04 38.61 6.51
C GLY A 7 1.18 37.85 7.83
N SER A 8 0.13 37.19 8.30
CA SER A 8 0.18 36.36 9.51
C SER A 8 -0.10 34.90 9.18
N SER A 9 0.74 33.99 9.69
CA SER A 9 0.54 32.55 9.62
C SER A 9 0.69 31.90 10.99
N LYS A 10 0.30 30.63 11.14
CA LYS A 10 0.58 29.83 12.35
C LYS A 10 2.09 29.58 12.58
N LEU A 11 2.94 29.92 11.60
CA LEU A 11 4.39 29.72 11.60
C LEU A 11 5.18 31.03 11.80
N GLY A 12 4.52 32.19 11.87
CA GLY A 12 5.18 33.50 12.02
C GLY A 12 4.45 34.65 11.31
N SER A 13 4.94 35.88 11.51
CA SER A 13 4.48 37.10 10.83
C SER A 13 5.51 37.57 9.80
N LEU A 14 5.09 37.89 8.58
CA LEU A 14 5.92 38.48 7.53
C LEU A 14 5.83 40.00 7.57
N GLY A 15 6.96 40.65 7.81
CA GLY A 15 7.12 42.12 7.78
C GLY A 15 7.34 42.69 6.38
N LYS A 16 7.06 43.99 6.21
CA LYS A 16 7.28 44.72 4.95
C LYS A 16 8.79 44.72 4.59
N GLY A 17 9.17 43.95 3.57
CA GLY A 17 10.55 43.85 3.08
C GLY A 17 11.30 42.57 3.45
N GLU A 18 10.65 41.60 4.10
CA GLU A 18 11.25 40.28 4.37
C GLU A 18 11.25 39.39 3.11
N GLU A 19 12.38 38.71 2.87
CA GLU A 19 12.59 37.87 1.67
C GLU A 19 12.22 36.38 1.86
N GLU A 20 11.83 35.99 3.09
CA GLU A 20 11.45 34.62 3.41
C GLU A 20 10.02 34.28 2.93
N SER A 21 9.82 33.04 2.50
CA SER A 21 8.53 32.54 2.02
C SER A 21 7.92 31.64 3.07
N TYR A 22 6.76 32.03 3.62
CA TYR A 22 5.98 31.23 4.58
C TYR A 22 4.80 30.56 3.84
N PRO A 23 4.86 29.24 3.55
CA PRO A 23 3.79 28.55 2.85
C PRO A 23 2.47 28.62 3.62
N GLY A 24 1.37 28.95 2.96
CA GLY A 24 0.04 29.03 3.58
C GLY A 24 -0.24 30.30 4.38
N ALA A 25 0.60 31.33 4.25
CA ALA A 25 0.30 32.66 4.79
C ALA A 25 -0.85 33.32 4.02
N ASP A 26 -1.81 33.87 4.76
CA ASP A 26 -2.84 34.75 4.21
C ASP A 26 -2.24 36.17 4.16
N LEU A 27 -1.98 36.66 2.95
CA LEU A 27 -1.49 38.03 2.74
C LEU A 27 -2.70 38.96 2.59
N VAL A 28 -2.86 39.92 3.50
CA VAL A 28 -3.91 40.93 3.39
C VAL A 28 -3.34 42.15 2.65
N VAL A 29 -3.87 42.41 1.47
CA VAL A 29 -3.45 43.52 0.61
C VAL A 29 -4.50 44.62 0.66
N ARG A 30 -4.09 45.84 1.01
CA ARG A 30 -4.95 47.03 1.04
C ARG A 30 -4.61 47.97 -0.11
N ASN A 31 -5.62 48.47 -0.83
CA ASN A 31 -5.42 49.56 -1.79
C ASN A 31 -5.55 50.94 -1.12
N SER A 32 -5.13 51.99 -1.83
CA SER A 32 -5.18 53.39 -1.37
C SER A 32 -6.59 53.97 -1.16
N ARG A 33 -7.65 53.22 -1.50
CA ARG A 33 -9.07 53.53 -1.25
C ARG A 33 -9.68 52.68 -0.14
N GLY A 34 -8.87 51.90 0.60
CA GLY A 34 -9.31 51.11 1.75
C GLY A 34 -9.93 49.74 1.43
N ALA A 35 -9.86 49.27 0.18
CA ALA A 35 -10.33 47.93 -0.17
C ALA A 35 -9.29 46.87 0.22
N GLU A 36 -9.73 45.81 0.90
CA GLU A 36 -8.91 44.66 1.32
C GLU A 36 -9.15 43.45 0.43
N ALA A 37 -8.07 42.76 0.06
CA ALA A 37 -8.11 41.46 -0.57
C ALA A 37 -7.14 40.50 0.14
N THR A 38 -7.63 39.31 0.49
CA THR A 38 -6.80 38.25 1.07
C THR A 38 -6.27 37.36 -0.03
N ILE A 39 -4.96 37.38 -0.24
CA ILE A 39 -4.26 36.50 -1.17
C ILE A 39 -3.72 35.32 -0.36
N LYS A 40 -4.26 34.13 -0.62
CA LYS A 40 -3.65 32.89 -0.13
C LYS A 40 -2.39 32.62 -0.93
N VAL A 41 -1.24 32.62 -0.26
CA VAL A 41 -0.05 31.99 -0.83
C VAL A 41 -0.33 30.50 -0.89
N GLN A 42 -0.77 30.01 -2.06
CA GLN A 42 -0.86 28.58 -2.30
C GLN A 42 0.53 28.00 -2.01
N GLY A 43 0.62 27.14 -1.00
CA GLY A 43 1.87 26.44 -0.67
C GLY A 43 2.42 25.75 -1.91
N ARG A 44 3.73 25.51 -1.93
CA ARG A 44 4.50 24.95 -3.06
C ARG A 44 3.72 23.84 -3.78
N GLU A 45 3.03 24.20 -4.86
CA GLU A 45 2.46 23.21 -5.76
C GLU A 45 3.65 22.57 -6.49
N TRP A 46 3.68 21.24 -6.53
CA TRP A 46 4.77 20.55 -7.22
C TRP A 46 4.80 21.01 -8.68
N MET A 47 5.95 21.49 -9.13
CA MET A 47 6.17 21.86 -10.51
C MET A 47 7.02 20.82 -11.21
N SER A 48 6.60 20.40 -12.41
CA SER A 48 7.45 19.58 -13.26
C SER A 48 8.69 20.35 -13.72
N ALA A 49 9.77 19.62 -14.03
CA ALA A 49 11.00 20.22 -14.57
C ALA A 49 10.74 21.04 -15.85
N GLY A 50 9.82 20.58 -16.71
CA GLY A 50 9.41 21.31 -17.92
C GLY A 50 8.68 22.62 -17.61
N ASN A 51 7.76 22.62 -16.66
CA ASN A 51 7.07 23.85 -16.24
C ASN A 51 8.06 24.82 -15.59
N ARG A 52 9.04 24.32 -14.84
CA ARG A 52 10.09 25.14 -14.25
C ARG A 52 11.00 25.78 -15.29
N LEU A 53 11.37 25.02 -16.33
CA LEU A 53 12.08 25.56 -17.49
C LEU A 53 11.27 26.65 -18.21
N ALA A 54 9.97 26.45 -18.38
CA ALA A 54 9.10 27.44 -19.01
C ALA A 54 9.01 28.75 -18.19
N GLU A 55 8.91 28.67 -16.85
CA GLU A 55 8.95 29.86 -16.00
C GLU A 55 10.27 30.62 -16.13
N LEU A 56 11.39 29.91 -16.08
CA LEU A 56 12.72 30.49 -16.22
C LEU A 56 12.92 31.14 -17.60
N ALA A 57 12.42 30.52 -18.67
CA ALA A 57 12.45 31.09 -20.02
C ALA A 57 11.62 32.38 -20.13
N ASN A 58 10.57 32.51 -19.33
CA ASN A 58 9.77 33.72 -19.20
C ASN A 58 10.35 34.75 -18.21
N GLY A 59 11.56 34.51 -17.67
CA GLY A 59 12.24 35.40 -16.74
C GLY A 59 11.71 35.36 -15.30
N LEU A 60 10.94 34.34 -14.93
CA LEU A 60 10.34 34.17 -13.61
C LEU A 60 11.25 33.32 -12.70
N ASP A 61 11.37 33.74 -11.43
CA ASP A 61 12.06 33.05 -10.32
C ASP A 61 13.44 32.42 -10.67
N PRO A 62 14.46 33.24 -11.02
CA PRO A 62 15.80 32.77 -11.39
C PRO A 62 16.62 32.25 -10.19
N ARG A 63 16.10 32.35 -8.96
CA ARG A 63 16.84 32.10 -7.70
C ARG A 63 17.50 30.72 -7.66
N HIS A 64 16.87 29.72 -8.28
CA HIS A 64 17.31 28.32 -8.26
C HIS A 64 17.93 27.84 -9.58
N TRP A 65 18.09 28.72 -10.58
CA TRP A 65 18.52 28.33 -11.94
C TRP A 65 19.87 27.61 -11.98
N LYS A 66 20.90 28.17 -11.33
CA LYS A 66 22.24 27.57 -11.34
C LYS A 66 22.23 26.14 -10.82
N ARG A 67 21.42 25.89 -9.78
CA ARG A 67 21.28 24.58 -9.17
C ARG A 67 20.56 23.61 -10.10
N PHE A 68 19.42 24.03 -10.64
CA PHE A 68 18.64 23.22 -11.59
C PHE A 68 19.43 22.89 -12.86
N ALA A 69 20.19 23.84 -13.40
CA ALA A 69 21.09 23.61 -14.54
C ALA A 69 22.24 22.64 -14.19
N GLY A 70 22.73 22.68 -12.95
CA GLY A 70 23.68 21.70 -12.43
C GLY A 70 23.11 20.28 -12.42
N ASP A 71 21.90 20.10 -11.87
CA ASP A 71 21.22 18.80 -11.84
C ASP A 71 20.95 18.25 -13.25
N LEU A 72 20.59 19.10 -14.21
CA LEU A 72 20.43 18.69 -15.62
C LEU A 72 21.76 18.20 -16.23
N LYS A 73 22.87 18.86 -15.92
CA LYS A 73 24.19 18.45 -16.38
C LYS A 73 24.61 17.12 -15.77
N THR A 74 24.36 16.92 -14.47
CA THR A 74 24.61 15.64 -13.80
C THR A 74 23.80 14.51 -14.42
N LEU A 75 22.51 14.74 -14.72
CA LEU A 75 21.66 13.79 -15.44
C LEU A 75 22.19 13.42 -16.83
N GLU A 76 22.71 14.40 -17.57
CA GLU A 76 23.35 14.16 -18.86
C GLU A 76 24.62 13.30 -18.70
N THR A 77 25.47 13.61 -17.72
CA THR A 77 26.66 12.80 -17.40
C THR A 77 26.27 11.36 -17.07
N LEU A 78 25.34 11.16 -16.14
CA LEU A 78 24.82 9.84 -15.77
C LEU A 78 24.30 9.06 -16.98
N TYR A 79 23.55 9.70 -17.87
CA TYR A 79 23.05 9.07 -19.10
C TYR A 79 24.19 8.64 -20.03
N THR A 80 25.21 9.49 -20.20
CA THR A 80 26.39 9.14 -21.02
C THR A 80 27.21 8.01 -20.42
N THR A 81 27.43 8.01 -19.11
CA THR A 81 28.14 6.96 -18.38
C THR A 81 27.39 5.63 -18.46
N ALA A 82 26.06 5.64 -18.24
CA ALA A 82 25.21 4.45 -18.33
C ALA A 82 25.21 3.79 -19.72
N ARG A 83 25.35 4.57 -20.80
CA ARG A 83 25.38 4.06 -22.17
C ARG A 83 26.74 3.49 -22.56
N THR A 84 27.80 3.81 -21.82
CA THR A 84 29.17 3.39 -22.14
C THR A 84 29.44 2.02 -21.53
N LYS A 85 29.74 1.03 -22.37
CA LYS A 85 30.04 -0.33 -21.91
C LYS A 85 31.29 -0.36 -21.00
N GLY A 86 31.21 -1.09 -19.88
CA GLY A 86 32.33 -1.27 -18.95
C GLY A 86 32.50 -0.14 -17.93
N LYS A 87 31.58 0.83 -17.89
CA LYS A 87 31.55 1.93 -16.92
C LYS A 87 30.48 1.75 -15.84
N GLU A 88 30.05 0.52 -15.57
CA GLU A 88 28.96 0.27 -14.61
C GLU A 88 29.31 0.74 -13.19
N SER A 89 30.58 0.62 -12.78
CA SER A 89 31.06 1.12 -11.47
C SER A 89 31.06 2.64 -11.40
N GLU A 90 31.58 3.32 -12.43
CA GLU A 90 31.62 4.78 -12.50
C GLU A 90 30.21 5.37 -12.50
N PHE A 91 29.28 4.73 -13.22
CA PHE A 91 27.86 5.11 -13.18
C PHE A 91 27.27 4.94 -11.77
N ALA A 92 27.58 3.84 -11.09
CA ALA A 92 27.07 3.59 -9.75
C ALA A 92 27.59 4.63 -8.75
N ASP A 93 28.87 4.97 -8.82
CA ASP A 93 29.51 5.99 -7.96
C ASP A 93 28.92 7.39 -8.24
N GLU A 94 28.83 7.81 -9.50
CA GLU A 94 28.21 9.09 -9.89
C GLU A 94 26.74 9.19 -9.46
N LEU A 95 26.01 8.08 -9.53
CA LEU A 95 24.61 8.01 -9.10
C LEU A 95 24.49 8.11 -7.58
N ASP A 96 25.41 7.50 -6.83
CA ASP A 96 25.44 7.56 -5.37
C ASP A 96 25.72 8.99 -4.89
N ASP A 97 26.71 9.65 -5.49
CA ASP A 97 27.07 11.04 -5.20
C ASP A 97 25.87 11.98 -5.43
N TRP A 98 25.21 11.85 -6.57
CA TRP A 98 24.04 12.67 -6.88
C TRP A 98 22.85 12.38 -5.97
N ARG A 99 22.63 11.10 -5.60
CA ARG A 99 21.60 10.68 -4.63
C ARG A 99 21.86 11.31 -3.26
N GLU A 100 23.09 11.26 -2.76
CA GLU A 100 23.46 11.85 -1.47
C GLU A 100 23.24 13.37 -1.46
N GLU A 101 23.63 14.06 -2.53
CA GLU A 101 23.35 15.49 -2.67
C GLU A 101 21.83 15.76 -2.65
N LEU A 102 21.03 15.04 -3.43
CA LEU A 102 19.56 15.18 -3.44
C LEU A 102 18.94 14.92 -2.06
N THR A 103 19.42 13.89 -1.35
CA THR A 103 18.89 13.51 -0.04
C THR A 103 19.21 14.56 1.02
N SER A 104 20.44 15.09 1.02
CA SER A 104 20.86 16.19 1.90
C SER A 104 20.02 17.44 1.65
N ARG A 105 19.76 17.75 0.37
CA ARG A 105 18.92 18.90 -0.05
C ARG A 105 17.47 18.76 0.40
N ALA A 106 16.88 17.59 0.22
CA ALA A 106 15.52 17.30 0.67
C ALA A 106 15.40 17.41 2.20
N SER A 107 16.39 16.87 2.93
CA SER A 107 16.45 16.92 4.40
C SER A 107 16.54 18.38 4.89
N ALA A 108 17.38 19.20 4.27
CA ALA A 108 17.49 20.63 4.60
C ALA A 108 16.19 21.43 4.40
N LEU A 109 15.28 20.94 3.56
CA LEU A 109 13.97 21.55 3.33
C LEU A 109 12.88 21.04 4.29
N GLY A 110 13.19 20.10 5.19
CA GLY A 110 12.21 19.42 6.05
C GLY A 110 11.22 18.55 5.25
N GLU A 111 11.48 18.33 3.97
CA GLU A 111 10.62 17.57 3.07
C GLU A 111 10.85 16.08 3.33
N LYS A 112 9.91 15.47 4.07
CA LYS A 112 9.78 14.00 4.18
C LYS A 112 10.98 13.26 4.79
N GLU A 113 11.56 13.79 5.87
CA GLU A 113 12.61 13.11 6.65
C GLU A 113 12.24 11.63 6.91
N GLY A 114 13.13 10.71 6.54
CA GLY A 114 12.98 9.26 6.73
C GLY A 114 12.02 8.54 5.79
N LYS A 115 11.17 9.21 4.99
CA LYS A 115 10.24 8.51 4.07
C LYS A 115 10.96 7.79 2.93
N ILE A 116 11.95 8.44 2.32
CA ILE A 116 12.74 7.85 1.22
C ILE A 116 13.50 6.60 1.73
N GLU A 117 14.11 6.70 2.91
CA GLU A 117 14.81 5.57 3.53
C GLU A 117 13.83 4.42 3.86
N SER A 118 12.65 4.76 4.37
CA SER A 118 11.57 3.80 4.64
C SER A 118 11.09 3.11 3.37
N GLU A 119 10.99 3.84 2.25
CA GLU A 119 10.59 3.32 0.94
C GLU A 119 11.66 2.38 0.38
N VAL A 120 12.93 2.79 0.41
CA VAL A 120 14.07 1.93 0.03
C VAL A 120 14.10 0.66 0.89
N SER A 121 13.88 0.80 2.20
CA SER A 121 13.76 -0.34 3.11
C SER A 121 12.60 -1.25 2.72
N TYR A 122 11.43 -0.69 2.38
CA TYR A 122 10.28 -1.46 1.94
C TYR A 122 10.59 -2.34 0.72
N TYR A 123 11.19 -1.77 -0.33
CA TYR A 123 11.56 -2.51 -1.53
C TYR A 123 12.66 -3.56 -1.26
N LYS A 124 13.67 -3.23 -0.44
CA LYS A 124 14.73 -4.19 -0.04
C LYS A 124 14.18 -5.36 0.79
N GLN A 125 13.22 -5.10 1.67
CA GLN A 125 12.63 -6.15 2.51
C GLN A 125 11.73 -7.10 1.71
N ASN A 126 11.10 -6.61 0.64
CA ASN A 126 10.27 -7.41 -0.27
C ASN A 126 9.30 -8.34 0.48
N TYR A 127 8.48 -7.72 1.35
CA TYR A 127 7.67 -8.43 2.35
C TYR A 127 6.79 -9.53 1.75
N PHE A 128 6.18 -9.28 0.59
CA PHE A 128 5.28 -10.24 -0.04
C PHE A 128 6.01 -11.46 -0.61
N VAL A 129 7.22 -11.30 -1.15
CA VAL A 129 8.03 -12.46 -1.59
C VAL A 129 8.47 -13.27 -0.38
N ARG A 130 8.93 -12.62 0.70
CA ARG A 130 9.30 -13.34 1.93
C ARG A 130 8.10 -14.06 2.55
N GLY A 131 6.94 -13.40 2.58
CA GLY A 131 5.69 -14.01 3.01
C GLY A 131 5.31 -15.24 2.17
N LEU A 132 5.44 -15.14 0.84
CA LEU A 132 5.20 -16.25 -0.08
C LEU A 132 6.13 -17.43 0.20
N VAL A 133 7.43 -17.19 0.43
CA VAL A 133 8.39 -18.24 0.81
C VAL A 133 7.95 -18.95 2.10
N TRP A 134 7.55 -18.20 3.13
CA TRP A 134 7.06 -18.80 4.37
C TRP A 134 5.78 -19.64 4.18
N PHE A 135 4.84 -19.18 3.35
CA PHE A 135 3.65 -19.97 3.01
C PHE A 135 3.98 -21.23 2.20
N ILE A 136 4.95 -21.17 1.28
CA ILE A 136 5.45 -22.35 0.54
C ILE A 136 6.05 -23.36 1.51
N LEU A 137 6.93 -22.92 2.43
CA LEU A 137 7.50 -23.79 3.46
C LEU A 137 6.41 -24.39 4.36
N ALA A 138 5.44 -23.58 4.78
CA ALA A 138 4.31 -24.06 5.58
C ALA A 138 3.48 -25.12 4.83
N PHE A 139 3.26 -24.92 3.52
CA PHE A 139 2.55 -25.86 2.66
C PHE A 139 3.32 -27.19 2.51
N ILE A 140 4.63 -27.15 2.28
CA ILE A 140 5.47 -28.36 2.18
C ILE A 140 5.41 -29.15 3.49
N VAL A 141 5.56 -28.49 4.65
CA VAL A 141 5.47 -29.16 5.96
C VAL A 141 4.05 -29.69 6.23
N ALA A 142 3.01 -28.98 5.81
CA ALA A 142 1.64 -29.45 5.93
C ALA A 142 1.40 -30.71 5.07
N ALA A 143 1.94 -30.73 3.84
CA ALA A 143 1.82 -31.86 2.92
C ALA A 143 2.56 -33.10 3.43
N THR A 144 3.77 -32.96 4.00
CA THR A 144 4.49 -34.09 4.60
C THR A 144 3.78 -34.65 5.83
N SER A 145 3.03 -33.82 6.56
CA SER A 145 2.19 -34.28 7.66
C SER A 145 1.06 -35.21 7.21
N TRP A 146 0.59 -35.14 5.97
CA TRP A 146 -0.45 -36.01 5.43
C TRP A 146 0.07 -37.38 5.01
N LEU A 147 1.39 -37.52 4.79
CA LEU A 147 2.03 -38.79 4.44
C LEU A 147 2.24 -39.71 5.65
N ALA A 148 2.27 -39.18 6.88
CA ALA A 148 2.46 -39.96 8.11
C ALA A 148 1.44 -39.61 9.23
N PRO A 149 0.12 -39.73 8.98
CA PRO A 149 -0.94 -39.25 9.89
C PRO A 149 -1.01 -40.00 11.23
N ALA A 150 -0.46 -41.22 11.31
CA ALA A 150 -0.56 -42.11 12.48
C ALA A 150 0.63 -42.05 13.47
N SER A 151 1.65 -41.22 13.21
CA SER A 151 2.83 -41.12 14.08
C SER A 151 2.76 -39.90 15.02
N GLY A 152 3.49 -39.94 16.15
CA GLY A 152 3.64 -38.78 17.06
C GLY A 152 4.25 -37.53 16.38
N TRP A 153 4.76 -37.69 15.16
CA TRP A 153 5.28 -36.65 14.28
C TRP A 153 4.21 -35.63 13.85
N GLY A 154 2.94 -36.05 13.77
CA GLY A 154 1.83 -35.18 13.36
C GLY A 154 1.55 -33.98 14.30
N LYS A 155 2.01 -34.03 15.56
CA LYS A 155 1.92 -32.88 16.49
C LYS A 155 3.02 -31.86 16.24
N TRP A 156 4.22 -32.33 15.87
CA TRP A 156 5.37 -31.47 15.57
C TRP A 156 5.19 -30.76 14.24
N THR A 157 4.80 -31.49 13.20
CA THR A 157 4.49 -30.91 11.88
C THR A 157 3.43 -29.82 11.98
N TYR A 158 2.33 -30.05 12.70
CA TYR A 158 1.31 -29.03 12.93
C TYR A 158 1.86 -27.76 13.57
N ARG A 159 2.68 -27.88 14.63
CA ARG A 159 3.29 -26.71 15.31
C ARG A 159 4.21 -25.95 14.37
N ILE A 160 5.03 -26.66 13.61
CA ILE A 160 5.94 -26.05 12.63
C ILE A 160 5.14 -25.34 11.54
N THR A 161 4.14 -26.00 10.95
CA THR A 161 3.23 -25.41 9.97
C THR A 161 2.53 -24.17 10.52
N TRP A 162 2.09 -24.19 11.77
CA TRP A 162 1.47 -23.04 12.42
C TRP A 162 2.44 -21.87 12.56
N VAL A 163 3.67 -22.11 13.05
CA VAL A 163 4.71 -21.08 13.18
C VAL A 163 5.08 -20.49 11.83
N LEU A 164 5.33 -21.34 10.81
CA LEU A 164 5.65 -20.89 9.46
C LEU A 164 4.51 -20.08 8.84
N GLY A 165 3.27 -20.52 9.04
CA GLY A 165 2.08 -19.80 8.58
C GLY A 165 1.91 -18.45 9.27
N VAL A 166 2.18 -18.35 10.59
CA VAL A 166 2.18 -17.08 11.32
C VAL A 166 3.28 -16.14 10.83
N LEU A 167 4.47 -16.66 10.52
CA LEU A 167 5.53 -15.85 9.90
C LEU A 167 5.08 -15.34 8.52
N GLY A 168 4.48 -16.18 7.69
CA GLY A 168 3.91 -15.77 6.40
C GLY A 168 2.84 -14.68 6.54
N ALA A 169 1.92 -14.86 7.48
CA ALA A 169 0.88 -13.88 7.80
C ALA A 169 1.47 -12.57 8.33
N PHE A 170 2.50 -12.62 9.17
CA PHE A 170 3.21 -11.45 9.69
C PHE A 170 3.81 -10.63 8.54
N TYR A 171 4.56 -11.27 7.63
CA TYR A 171 5.13 -10.59 6.46
C TYR A 171 4.06 -9.98 5.55
N LEU A 172 2.96 -10.71 5.33
CA LEU A 172 1.84 -10.21 4.53
C LEU A 172 1.18 -8.97 5.16
N VAL A 173 0.83 -9.03 6.44
CA VAL A 173 0.19 -7.92 7.16
C VAL A 173 1.16 -6.74 7.29
N TRP A 174 2.41 -6.99 7.66
CA TRP A 174 3.40 -5.94 7.82
C TRP A 174 3.73 -5.24 6.50
N GLY A 175 3.78 -5.98 5.39
CA GLY A 175 3.90 -5.41 4.05
C GLY A 175 2.77 -4.42 3.75
N ILE A 176 1.52 -4.79 4.05
CA ILE A 176 0.37 -3.91 3.89
C ILE A 176 0.48 -2.67 4.80
N VAL A 177 0.81 -2.86 6.08
CA VAL A 177 0.94 -1.77 7.06
C VAL A 177 2.04 -0.78 6.65
N HIS A 178 3.21 -1.26 6.25
CA HIS A 178 4.31 -0.41 5.82
C HIS A 178 3.95 0.39 4.56
N ARG A 179 3.22 -0.21 3.59
CA ARG A 179 2.67 0.54 2.45
C ARG A 179 1.73 1.66 2.90
N CYS A 180 0.85 1.39 3.87
CA CYS A 180 -0.09 2.41 4.38
C CYS A 180 0.64 3.59 5.03
N ILE A 181 1.72 3.31 5.77
CA ILE A 181 2.56 4.34 6.40
C ILE A 181 3.28 5.17 5.33
N LEU A 182 3.86 4.53 4.32
CA LEU A 182 4.57 5.21 3.23
C LEU A 182 3.67 6.12 2.40
N MET A 183 2.49 5.61 2.04
CA MET A 183 1.53 6.33 1.19
C MET A 183 0.61 7.27 1.97
N GLU A 184 0.70 7.29 3.31
CA GLU A 184 -0.16 8.08 4.22
C GLU A 184 -1.66 7.94 3.92
N ARG A 185 -2.06 6.74 3.52
CA ARG A 185 -3.45 6.42 3.16
C ARG A 185 -3.81 5.01 3.62
N PRO A 186 -5.11 4.72 3.81
CA PRO A 186 -5.58 3.37 4.06
C PRO A 186 -5.19 2.40 2.93
N PRO A 187 -5.19 1.08 3.20
CA PRO A 187 -4.87 0.10 2.17
C PRO A 187 -5.91 0.09 1.04
N VAL A 188 -5.59 -0.58 -0.06
CA VAL A 188 -6.49 -0.76 -1.22
C VAL A 188 -6.65 0.51 -2.07
N GLY A 189 -5.55 1.14 -2.49
CA GLY A 189 -5.59 2.31 -3.37
C GLY A 189 -5.80 1.97 -4.85
N ASN A 190 -5.43 0.76 -5.26
CA ASN A 190 -5.50 0.27 -6.64
C ASN A 190 -5.84 -1.24 -6.70
N LEU A 191 -5.92 -1.77 -7.92
CA LEU A 191 -6.25 -3.17 -8.15
C LEU A 191 -5.19 -4.11 -7.57
N TYR A 192 -3.90 -3.75 -7.67
CA TYR A 192 -2.82 -4.52 -7.06
C TYR A 192 -3.02 -4.65 -5.56
N ASP A 193 -3.20 -3.53 -4.83
CA ASP A 193 -3.36 -3.51 -3.37
C ASP A 193 -4.55 -4.36 -2.87
N THR A 194 -5.56 -4.56 -3.72
CA THR A 194 -6.73 -5.38 -3.42
C THR A 194 -6.36 -6.86 -3.24
N ILE A 195 -5.42 -7.38 -4.03
CA ILE A 195 -5.02 -8.80 -4.00
C ILE A 195 -4.39 -9.21 -2.66
N PRO A 196 -3.29 -8.58 -2.18
CA PRO A 196 -2.69 -8.94 -0.89
C PRO A 196 -3.62 -8.58 0.27
N PHE A 197 -4.46 -7.55 0.16
CA PHE A 197 -5.42 -7.21 1.20
C PHE A 197 -6.48 -8.32 1.37
N ILE A 198 -7.08 -8.79 0.27
CA ILE A 198 -8.07 -9.88 0.31
C ILE A 198 -7.44 -11.15 0.88
N ALA A 199 -6.24 -11.50 0.41
CA ALA A 199 -5.48 -12.64 0.91
C ALA A 199 -5.18 -12.51 2.41
N GLY A 200 -4.72 -11.33 2.85
CA GLY A 200 -4.40 -11.03 4.25
C GLY A 200 -5.63 -11.16 5.16
N GLY A 201 -6.76 -10.54 4.76
CA GLY A 201 -8.03 -10.67 5.48
C GLY A 201 -8.49 -12.13 5.58
N GLY A 202 -8.39 -12.89 4.48
CA GLY A 202 -8.75 -14.31 4.46
C GLY A 202 -7.87 -15.16 5.36
N VAL A 203 -6.55 -14.96 5.29
CA VAL A 203 -5.56 -15.62 6.17
C VAL A 203 -5.88 -15.33 7.64
N LEU A 204 -6.08 -14.07 8.01
CA LEU A 204 -6.37 -13.68 9.40
C LEU A 204 -7.64 -14.35 9.93
N VAL A 205 -8.74 -14.31 9.17
CA VAL A 205 -10.00 -14.96 9.57
C VAL A 205 -9.83 -16.48 9.71
N LEU A 206 -9.10 -17.13 8.80
CA LEU A 206 -8.85 -18.56 8.87
C LEU A 206 -7.92 -18.94 10.04
N PHE A 207 -6.94 -18.10 10.39
CA PHE A 207 -6.13 -18.29 11.60
C PHE A 207 -6.96 -18.14 12.88
N LEU A 208 -7.88 -17.18 12.94
CA LEU A 208 -8.82 -17.03 14.06
C LEU A 208 -9.74 -18.25 14.17
N LEU A 209 -10.26 -18.74 13.03
CA LEU A 209 -11.07 -19.94 12.97
C LEU A 209 -10.29 -21.18 13.43
N GLU A 210 -9.03 -21.32 13.02
CA GLU A 210 -8.14 -22.38 13.49
C GLU A 210 -7.89 -22.27 15.00
N ALA A 211 -7.62 -21.08 15.53
CA ALA A 211 -7.38 -20.88 16.96
C ALA A 211 -8.61 -21.26 17.81
N ALA A 212 -9.82 -20.95 17.32
CA ALA A 212 -11.07 -21.28 17.99
C ALA A 212 -11.43 -22.77 17.90
N THR A 213 -11.12 -23.44 16.79
CA THR A 213 -11.65 -24.79 16.49
C THR A 213 -10.61 -25.90 16.63
N ARG A 214 -9.32 -25.58 16.46
CA ARG A 214 -8.15 -26.47 16.51
C ARG A 214 -8.27 -27.73 15.65
N ARG A 215 -9.00 -27.64 14.53
CA ARG A 215 -9.26 -28.77 13.63
C ARG A 215 -8.21 -28.95 12.52
N ARG A 216 -7.16 -28.13 12.45
CA ARG A 216 -6.07 -28.15 11.45
C ARG A 216 -6.48 -27.85 10.01
N ILE A 217 -7.75 -28.00 9.67
CA ILE A 217 -8.30 -27.75 8.33
C ILE A 217 -8.27 -26.24 8.01
N ALA A 218 -8.60 -25.40 8.99
CA ALA A 218 -8.58 -23.95 8.80
C ALA A 218 -7.15 -23.43 8.60
N LEU A 219 -6.17 -24.04 9.29
CA LEU A 219 -4.74 -23.77 9.02
C LEU A 219 -4.33 -24.11 7.59
N GLY A 220 -4.72 -25.29 7.09
CA GLY A 220 -4.42 -25.68 5.70
C GLY A 220 -5.04 -24.74 4.67
N ALA A 221 -6.29 -24.33 4.90
CA ALA A 221 -6.97 -23.33 4.07
C ALA A 221 -6.26 -21.96 4.15
N ALA A 222 -5.82 -21.53 5.33
CA ALA A 222 -5.10 -20.26 5.50
C ALA A 222 -3.81 -20.24 4.68
N ILE A 223 -3.05 -21.34 4.72
CA ILE A 223 -1.81 -21.48 3.96
C ILE A 223 -2.09 -21.47 2.46
N ALA A 224 -3.11 -22.19 1.99
CA ALA A 224 -3.49 -22.21 0.59
C ALA A 224 -3.91 -20.81 0.09
N VAL A 225 -4.75 -20.10 0.86
CA VAL A 225 -5.21 -18.74 0.53
C VAL A 225 -4.03 -17.76 0.52
N GLY A 226 -3.14 -17.82 1.53
CA GLY A 226 -1.96 -16.96 1.60
C GLY A 226 -0.97 -17.20 0.46
N LEU A 227 -0.70 -18.48 0.15
CA LEU A 227 0.18 -18.90 -0.94
C LEU A 227 -0.38 -18.44 -2.29
N LEU A 228 -1.63 -18.81 -2.61
CA LEU A 228 -2.24 -18.47 -3.90
C LEU A 228 -2.44 -16.96 -4.05
N GLY A 229 -2.83 -16.27 -2.98
CA GLY A 229 -3.01 -14.83 -2.98
C GLY A 229 -1.71 -14.06 -3.23
N LEU A 230 -0.62 -14.42 -2.56
CA LEU A 230 0.68 -13.78 -2.79
C LEU A 230 1.30 -14.18 -4.12
N PHE A 231 1.08 -15.42 -4.59
CA PHE A 231 1.48 -15.83 -5.92
C PHE A 231 0.76 -15.00 -6.99
N LEU A 232 -0.56 -14.80 -6.85
CA LEU A 232 -1.35 -13.97 -7.75
C LEU A 232 -0.91 -12.52 -7.72
N ALA A 233 -0.63 -11.95 -6.54
CA ALA A 233 -0.11 -10.58 -6.42
C ALA A 233 1.21 -10.41 -7.19
N ARG A 234 2.13 -11.37 -7.06
CA ARG A 234 3.40 -11.37 -7.79
C ARG A 234 3.22 -11.56 -9.30
N ALA A 235 2.30 -12.43 -9.71
CA ALA A 235 1.99 -12.64 -11.12
C ALA A 235 1.40 -11.37 -11.75
N PHE A 236 0.53 -10.66 -11.02
CA PHE A 236 -0.04 -9.39 -11.45
C PHE A 236 1.05 -8.32 -11.63
N GLU A 237 1.95 -8.16 -10.64
CA GLU A 237 3.08 -7.23 -10.71
C GLU A 237 3.99 -7.51 -11.92
N GLY A 238 4.23 -8.79 -12.22
CA GLY A 238 5.04 -9.20 -13.36
C GLY A 238 4.41 -8.91 -14.73
N VAL A 239 3.07 -8.84 -14.82
CA VAL A 239 2.35 -8.54 -16.06
C VAL A 239 2.14 -7.03 -16.24
N ASP A 240 1.80 -6.32 -15.15
CA ASP A 240 1.49 -4.89 -15.20
C ASP A 240 2.77 -4.05 -15.37
N ALA A 241 3.91 -4.52 -14.84
CA ALA A 241 5.23 -3.89 -14.98
C ALA A 241 5.26 -2.38 -14.65
N GLN A 242 4.39 -1.94 -13.73
CA GLN A 242 4.24 -0.57 -13.27
C GLN A 242 4.52 -0.46 -11.77
N ASP A 243 4.87 0.74 -11.32
CA ASP A 243 4.99 1.00 -9.89
C ASP A 243 3.60 1.10 -9.26
N HIS A 244 3.30 0.22 -8.31
CA HIS A 244 2.02 0.18 -7.62
C HIS A 244 1.92 1.19 -6.46
N MET A 245 2.93 2.04 -6.25
CA MET A 245 2.88 3.17 -5.30
C MET A 245 2.31 4.47 -5.89
N ASP A 246 1.40 4.35 -6.87
CA ASP A 246 0.81 5.51 -7.54
C ASP A 246 0.02 6.46 -6.62
N PRO A 247 0.06 7.79 -6.87
CA PRO A 247 -0.81 8.76 -6.23
C PRO A 247 -2.29 8.44 -6.43
N LEU A 248 -3.12 8.70 -5.41
CA LEU A 248 -4.56 8.48 -5.51
C LEU A 248 -5.17 9.39 -6.58
N ARG A 249 -6.14 8.85 -7.33
CA ARG A 249 -7.05 9.66 -8.15
C ARG A 249 -7.77 10.68 -7.28
N ALA A 250 -8.03 11.87 -7.84
CA ALA A 250 -8.57 13.02 -7.10
C ALA A 250 -9.82 12.70 -6.25
N VAL A 251 -10.70 11.83 -6.74
CA VAL A 251 -11.94 11.41 -6.05
C VAL A 251 -11.66 10.62 -4.76
N LEU A 252 -10.53 9.92 -4.66
CA LEU A 252 -10.15 9.13 -3.48
C LEU A 252 -9.32 9.94 -2.47
N ARG A 253 -8.97 11.20 -2.76
CA ARG A 253 -8.05 11.99 -1.93
C ARG A 253 -8.56 12.29 -0.53
N SER A 254 -9.88 12.30 -0.30
CA SER A 254 -10.43 12.61 1.03
C SER A 254 -10.21 11.48 2.06
N ASN A 255 -9.66 10.32 1.66
CA ASN A 255 -9.34 9.13 2.48
C ASN A 255 -10.51 8.52 3.30
N PHE A 256 -11.62 9.24 3.49
CA PHE A 256 -12.77 8.80 4.26
C PHE A 256 -13.46 7.60 3.59
N TRP A 257 -13.79 7.72 2.32
CA TRP A 257 -14.43 6.63 1.57
C TRP A 257 -13.48 5.46 1.31
N LEU A 258 -12.18 5.75 1.16
CA LEU A 258 -11.14 4.73 1.06
C LEU A 258 -11.01 3.91 2.36
N SER A 259 -11.03 4.55 3.54
CA SER A 259 -10.93 3.88 4.84
C SER A 259 -12.20 3.15 5.27
N THR A 260 -13.36 3.50 4.73
CA THR A 260 -14.66 2.95 5.14
C THR A 260 -15.24 2.01 4.08
N HIS A 261 -15.75 2.58 2.98
CA HIS A 261 -16.41 1.83 1.91
C HIS A 261 -15.50 0.75 1.33
N VAL A 262 -14.31 1.12 0.86
CA VAL A 262 -13.41 0.21 0.15
C VAL A 262 -12.92 -0.92 1.07
N ILE A 263 -12.62 -0.62 2.33
CA ILE A 263 -12.22 -1.64 3.32
C ILE A 263 -13.38 -2.60 3.62
N ILE A 264 -14.59 -2.08 3.87
CA ILE A 264 -15.75 -2.92 4.20
C ILE A 264 -16.11 -3.86 3.05
N ILE A 265 -16.16 -3.35 1.81
CA ILE A 265 -16.49 -4.18 0.64
C ILE A 265 -15.41 -5.24 0.38
N THR A 266 -14.13 -4.89 0.53
CA THR A 266 -13.02 -5.85 0.32
C THR A 266 -12.91 -6.90 1.41
N LEU A 267 -13.28 -6.59 2.66
CA LEU A 267 -13.47 -7.60 3.70
C LEU A 267 -14.57 -8.60 3.32
N GLY A 268 -15.65 -8.14 2.69
CA GLY A 268 -16.66 -9.01 2.08
C GLY A 268 -16.06 -9.97 1.06
N TYR A 269 -15.20 -9.48 0.17
CA TYR A 269 -14.50 -10.31 -0.82
C TYR A 269 -13.57 -11.34 -0.17
N SER A 270 -12.83 -10.98 0.90
CA SER A 270 -12.09 -11.94 1.72
C SER A 270 -12.98 -13.05 2.23
N GLY A 271 -14.15 -12.70 2.77
CA GLY A 271 -15.18 -13.63 3.23
C GLY A 271 -15.61 -14.62 2.14
N GLY A 272 -15.88 -14.11 0.93
CA GLY A 272 -16.30 -14.94 -0.19
C GLY A 272 -15.22 -15.91 -0.63
N LEU A 273 -13.96 -15.43 -0.69
CA LEU A 273 -12.81 -16.26 -1.03
C LEU A 273 -12.60 -17.40 -0.03
N ILE A 274 -12.69 -17.12 1.27
CA ILE A 274 -12.53 -18.17 2.30
C ILE A 274 -13.74 -19.13 2.34
N ALA A 275 -14.96 -18.65 2.09
CA ALA A 275 -16.13 -19.50 1.94
C ALA A 275 -15.98 -20.46 0.75
N ALA A 276 -15.46 -19.97 -0.38
CA ALA A 276 -15.14 -20.79 -1.54
C ALA A 276 -14.05 -21.81 -1.20
N ALA A 277 -12.94 -21.41 -0.57
CA ALA A 277 -11.87 -22.31 -0.18
C ALA A 277 -12.35 -23.44 0.74
N MET A 278 -13.13 -23.11 1.77
CA MET A 278 -13.70 -24.12 2.68
C MET A 278 -14.73 -25.04 1.99
N SER A 279 -15.51 -24.51 1.04
CA SER A 279 -16.43 -25.31 0.23
C SER A 279 -15.68 -26.31 -0.66
N HIS A 280 -14.53 -25.94 -1.23
CA HIS A 280 -13.69 -26.89 -1.98
C HIS A 280 -13.18 -28.02 -1.09
N VAL A 281 -12.75 -27.71 0.14
CA VAL A 281 -12.36 -28.74 1.12
C VAL A 281 -13.50 -29.72 1.39
N TYR A 282 -14.74 -29.22 1.51
CA TYR A 282 -15.92 -30.07 1.68
C TYR A 282 -16.16 -30.97 0.45
N LEU A 283 -16.07 -30.43 -0.76
CA LEU A 283 -16.23 -31.19 -2.00
C LEU A 283 -15.16 -32.28 -2.13
N TYR A 284 -13.89 -31.97 -1.84
CA TYR A 284 -12.81 -32.96 -1.85
C TYR A 284 -13.03 -34.04 -0.78
N ALA A 285 -13.44 -33.66 0.43
CA ALA A 285 -13.75 -34.63 1.48
C ALA A 285 -14.82 -35.64 1.04
N ARG A 286 -15.84 -35.18 0.31
CA ARG A 286 -16.91 -36.04 -0.21
C ARG A 286 -16.45 -36.87 -1.42
N ALA A 287 -15.67 -36.28 -2.33
CA ALA A 287 -15.14 -36.97 -3.51
C ALA A 287 -14.22 -38.15 -3.12
N PHE A 288 -13.41 -37.98 -2.07
CA PHE A 288 -12.53 -39.04 -1.56
C PHE A 288 -13.18 -39.95 -0.50
N GLY A 289 -14.49 -39.80 -0.23
CA GLY A 289 -15.21 -40.65 0.72
C GLY A 289 -14.81 -40.48 2.20
N LEU A 290 -14.13 -39.38 2.55
CA LEU A 290 -13.74 -39.03 3.92
C LEU A 290 -14.96 -38.69 4.78
N ASP A 291 -16.08 -38.32 4.16
CA ASP A 291 -17.38 -38.04 4.79
C ASP A 291 -18.01 -39.26 5.48
N ARG A 292 -17.77 -40.47 4.97
CA ARG A 292 -18.20 -41.75 5.58
C ARG A 292 -17.47 -42.03 6.88
N THR A 293 -16.28 -41.46 7.05
CA THR A 293 -15.38 -41.72 8.19
C THR A 293 -15.57 -40.68 9.31
N ASP A 294 -15.84 -39.41 8.98
CA ASP A 294 -16.04 -38.34 9.98
C ASP A 294 -17.19 -37.38 9.65
N ARG A 295 -18.41 -37.71 10.13
CA ARG A 295 -19.58 -36.79 10.03
C ARG A 295 -19.39 -35.47 10.77
N SER A 296 -18.49 -35.39 11.74
CA SER A 296 -18.25 -34.16 12.52
C SER A 296 -17.53 -33.11 11.68
N LEU A 297 -16.64 -33.54 10.78
CA LEU A 297 -15.92 -32.68 9.83
C LEU A 297 -16.88 -32.03 8.84
N CYS A 298 -17.78 -32.81 8.23
CA CYS A 298 -18.79 -32.26 7.31
C CYS A 298 -19.68 -31.22 7.99
N ARG A 299 -20.17 -31.50 9.21
CA ARG A 299 -20.97 -30.54 9.98
C ARG A 299 -20.19 -29.26 10.30
N PHE A 300 -18.92 -29.40 10.67
CA PHE A 300 -18.04 -28.26 10.92
C PHE A 300 -17.87 -27.39 9.68
N LEU A 301 -17.56 -28.00 8.53
CA LEU A 301 -17.39 -27.29 7.26
C LEU A 301 -18.69 -26.57 6.85
N THR A 302 -19.84 -27.25 6.91
CA THR A 302 -21.14 -26.63 6.59
C THR A 302 -21.43 -25.43 7.49
N ARG A 303 -21.24 -25.54 8.81
CA ARG A 303 -21.47 -24.44 9.75
C ARG A 303 -20.49 -23.28 9.52
N SER A 304 -19.24 -23.59 9.22
CA SER A 304 -18.21 -22.57 8.96
C SER A 304 -18.50 -21.83 7.66
N VAL A 305 -18.78 -22.56 6.58
CA VAL A 305 -19.16 -21.96 5.28
C VAL A 305 -20.41 -21.09 5.43
N TYR A 306 -21.43 -21.54 6.16
CA TYR A 306 -22.61 -20.72 6.42
C TYR A 306 -22.25 -19.40 7.13
N GLY A 307 -21.44 -19.47 8.19
CA GLY A 307 -20.96 -18.27 8.89
C GLY A 307 -20.16 -17.33 7.99
N LEU A 308 -19.29 -17.88 7.13
CA LEU A 308 -18.50 -17.11 6.17
C LEU A 308 -19.35 -16.48 5.06
N VAL A 309 -20.41 -17.16 4.62
CA VAL A 309 -21.39 -16.60 3.68
C VAL A 309 -22.17 -15.47 4.33
N CYS A 310 -22.62 -15.61 5.58
CA CYS A 310 -23.26 -14.52 6.31
C CYS A 310 -22.33 -13.32 6.52
N PHE A 311 -21.06 -13.57 6.86
CA PHE A 311 -20.03 -12.55 6.95
C PHE A 311 -19.87 -11.83 5.60
N THR A 312 -19.72 -12.58 4.51
CA THR A 312 -19.59 -12.04 3.14
C THR A 312 -20.79 -11.19 2.78
N LEU A 313 -22.01 -11.69 3.00
CA LEU A 313 -23.24 -10.98 2.69
C LEU A 313 -23.35 -9.68 3.47
N PHE A 314 -23.05 -9.70 4.77
CA PHE A 314 -23.13 -8.50 5.61
C PHE A 314 -22.15 -7.42 5.13
N PHE A 315 -20.86 -7.76 5.01
CA PHE A 315 -19.84 -6.79 4.58
C PHE A 315 -20.04 -6.33 3.14
N SER A 316 -20.48 -7.21 2.24
CA SER A 316 -20.79 -6.84 0.86
C SER A 316 -22.01 -5.94 0.75
N LEU A 317 -23.06 -6.19 1.54
CA LEU A 317 -24.25 -5.33 1.58
C LEU A 317 -23.92 -3.95 2.13
N VAL A 318 -23.30 -3.88 3.30
CA VAL A 318 -22.90 -2.61 3.92
C VAL A 318 -21.93 -1.86 3.02
N GLY A 319 -20.95 -2.56 2.42
CA GLY A 319 -20.04 -2.00 1.44
C GLY A 319 -20.76 -1.41 0.24
N THR A 320 -21.72 -2.13 -0.35
CA THR A 320 -22.50 -1.66 -1.51
C THR A 320 -23.32 -0.42 -1.16
N VAL A 321 -23.97 -0.39 0.01
CA VAL A 321 -24.74 0.78 0.47
C VAL A 321 -23.81 1.99 0.66
N LEU A 322 -22.67 1.81 1.33
CA LEU A 322 -21.68 2.89 1.49
C LEU A 322 -21.14 3.37 0.13
N GLY A 323 -21.00 2.47 -0.85
CA GLY A 323 -20.59 2.80 -2.21
C GLY A 323 -21.61 3.67 -2.93
N GLY A 324 -22.90 3.41 -2.72
CA GLY A 324 -23.98 4.27 -3.22
C GLY A 324 -23.95 5.68 -2.64
N ILE A 325 -23.67 5.81 -1.33
CA ILE A 325 -23.53 7.12 -0.67
C ILE A 325 -22.31 7.85 -1.21
N TRP A 326 -21.16 7.17 -1.33
CA TRP A 326 -19.94 7.72 -1.91
C TRP A 326 -20.15 8.23 -3.35
N ALA A 327 -20.86 7.45 -4.17
CA ALA A 327 -21.15 7.81 -5.55
C ALA A 327 -22.00 9.09 -5.62
N ASN A 328 -23.02 9.20 -4.76
CA ASN A 328 -23.85 10.40 -4.66
C ASN A 328 -23.06 11.63 -4.16
N ASP A 329 -22.16 11.44 -3.19
CA ASP A 329 -21.30 12.50 -2.63
C ASP A 329 -20.26 13.00 -3.64
N SER A 330 -19.65 12.07 -4.40
CA SER A 330 -18.55 12.40 -5.30
C SER A 330 -19.02 12.95 -6.64
N TRP A 331 -20.06 12.35 -7.23
CA TRP A 331 -20.48 12.63 -8.62
C TRP A 331 -21.89 13.23 -8.71
N GLY A 332 -22.59 13.42 -7.58
CA GLY A 332 -23.95 13.94 -7.54
C GLY A 332 -25.01 12.87 -7.83
N ARG A 333 -26.25 13.30 -8.12
CA ARG A 333 -27.38 12.39 -8.33
C ARG A 333 -27.17 11.50 -9.56
N PHE A 334 -27.11 10.19 -9.31
CA PHE A 334 -27.39 9.15 -10.28
C PHE A 334 -28.88 8.89 -10.43
#